data_AF-A0A6P0S0F9-F1
#
_entry.id   AF-A0A6P0S0F9-F1
#
_cell.length_a   1.000
_cell.length_b   1.000
_cell.length_c   1.000
_cell.angle_alpha   90.00
_cell.angle_beta   90.00
_cell.angle_gamma   90.00
#
_symmetry.space_group_name_H-M   'P 1'
#
loop_
_entity.id
_entity.type
_entity.pdbx_description
1 polymer ?
#
loop_
_entity_poly.entity_id
_entity_poly.type
_entity_poly.pdbx_seq_one_letter_code
_entity_poly.pdbx_strand_id
1 'polypeptide(L)'
;MSSNTKNYVRVAQLTDVQAAGYLVVHTQGQAIALFSEGDKIYAIDNRCPHMGFPLDRGTVKNCILTCHWHHARFDLNSGGTFDGWADDVRSFPVQLQAGEVWVDLTPPLDPLAHQRQRLQDGLEQSISLVIAKSVIALLSGKVKATEPFRIGLDFGVRYRQDGWGAGLTIHTCMMNLLPYLDVTDQPRALYQGLSAVARDCAGAPPRFTLQPLPNATPEFETLLGWFRQFIEVRDAEGAERCLVSALAAGANPTKIAQMLFAAATDHRYIDIGHALDFTNKALEALDATDWQDAALVLTSLVRGYASAERMEESNAWRYPIDLVAILETAFEALPEAIEAGREQRGSWLGREQLVPVLLGEDVQAIADSLLAALSSGCTEVELASTVAYAAALRLAHFQTNNDFRDWDTAHHSFTFANAVHQGLRRVTSTELLRGVFDAAVTVYLNRFLNVPPARLPEADQTVTEPEELLQQLPGLLDRQQQVNKAGKLVAQYLYSGGNP
;
A
#
# COMPACT_ATOMS: atom_id res chain seq x y z
N MET A 1 3.31 -34.52 12.38
CA MET A 1 3.13 -35.49 11.28
C MET A 1 1.84 -36.25 11.55
N SER A 2 0.69 -35.79 11.03
CA SER A 2 -0.54 -36.59 11.08
C SER A 2 -0.44 -37.67 10.00
N SER A 3 -0.55 -38.94 10.38
CA SER A 3 -0.71 -40.02 9.42
C SER A 3 -2.00 -39.80 8.64
N ASN A 4 -1.89 -39.60 7.33
CA ASN A 4 -3.04 -39.39 6.44
C ASN A 4 -3.73 -40.73 6.17
N THR A 5 -4.43 -41.27 7.17
CA THR A 5 -5.25 -42.48 7.01
C THR A 5 -6.42 -42.15 6.11
N LYS A 6 -6.52 -42.84 4.96
CA LYS A 6 -7.63 -42.68 4.01
C LYS A 6 -8.97 -42.87 4.73
N ASN A 7 -9.92 -41.96 4.48
CA ASN A 7 -11.23 -41.92 5.13
C ASN A 7 -12.32 -42.22 4.11
N TYR A 8 -12.45 -43.48 3.70
CA TYR A 8 -13.50 -43.91 2.79
C TYR A 8 -14.86 -44.01 3.49
N VAL A 9 -15.85 -43.33 2.92
CA VAL A 9 -17.23 -43.35 3.40
C VAL A 9 -18.14 -43.82 2.28
N ARG A 10 -19.02 -44.78 2.58
CA ARG A 10 -20.09 -45.23 1.68
C ARG A 10 -21.09 -44.10 1.46
N VAL A 11 -21.38 -43.77 0.21
CA VAL A 11 -22.26 -42.63 -0.11
C VAL A 11 -23.46 -42.96 -1.01
N ALA A 12 -23.40 -43.99 -1.84
CA ALA A 12 -24.50 -44.36 -2.73
C ALA A 12 -24.41 -45.82 -3.19
N GLN A 13 -25.50 -46.35 -3.76
CA GLN A 13 -25.45 -47.54 -4.59
C GLN A 13 -25.01 -47.15 -6.01
N LEU A 14 -24.17 -47.97 -6.65
CA LEU A 14 -23.66 -47.71 -8.00
C LEU A 14 -24.80 -47.57 -9.02
N THR A 15 -25.79 -48.45 -8.94
CA THR A 15 -26.94 -48.48 -9.86
C THR A 15 -27.77 -47.20 -9.80
N ASP A 16 -27.87 -46.57 -8.62
CA ASP A 16 -28.66 -45.36 -8.43
C ASP A 16 -27.99 -44.18 -9.13
N VAL A 17 -26.66 -44.07 -9.00
CA VAL A 17 -25.88 -43.01 -9.67
C VAL A 17 -25.91 -43.19 -11.19
N GLN A 18 -25.75 -44.43 -11.68
CA GLN A 18 -25.79 -44.73 -13.12
C GLN A 18 -27.17 -44.45 -13.73
N ALA A 19 -28.25 -44.82 -13.04
CA ALA A 19 -29.62 -44.59 -13.53
C ALA A 19 -29.98 -43.10 -13.57
N ALA A 20 -29.51 -42.31 -12.60
CA ALA A 20 -29.78 -40.87 -12.55
C ALA A 20 -28.83 -40.04 -13.43
N GLY A 21 -27.67 -40.60 -13.84
CA GLY A 21 -26.59 -39.88 -14.51
C GLY A 21 -25.74 -39.02 -13.57
N TYR A 22 -26.34 -38.46 -12.53
CA TYR A 22 -25.65 -37.83 -11.41
C TYR A 22 -26.48 -37.94 -10.11
N LEU A 23 -25.84 -37.82 -8.96
CA LEU A 23 -26.49 -37.83 -7.65
C LEU A 23 -25.75 -36.92 -6.66
N VAL A 24 -26.47 -36.09 -5.92
CA VAL A 24 -25.88 -35.30 -4.83
C VAL A 24 -26.10 -36.02 -3.50
N VAL A 25 -25.01 -36.21 -2.76
CA VAL A 25 -25.02 -36.86 -1.44
C VAL A 25 -24.50 -35.89 -0.38
N HIS A 26 -25.11 -35.93 0.80
CA HIS A 26 -24.68 -35.11 1.94
C HIS A 26 -24.10 -36.03 3.00
N THR A 27 -22.81 -35.88 3.30
CA THR A 27 -22.11 -36.70 4.29
C THR A 27 -21.03 -35.89 4.99
N GLN A 28 -20.90 -36.06 6.31
CA GLN A 28 -19.90 -35.36 7.13
C GLN A 28 -19.84 -33.83 6.90
N GLY A 29 -21.01 -33.21 6.67
CA GLY A 29 -21.11 -31.76 6.42
C GLY A 29 -20.68 -31.30 5.02
N GLN A 30 -20.40 -32.21 4.09
CA GLN A 30 -20.05 -31.92 2.70
C GLN A 30 -21.19 -32.33 1.76
N ALA A 31 -21.47 -31.50 0.76
CA ALA A 31 -22.34 -31.84 -0.37
C ALA A 31 -21.45 -32.31 -1.53
N ILE A 32 -21.58 -33.57 -1.93
CA ILE A 32 -20.73 -34.20 -2.95
C ILE A 32 -21.60 -34.53 -4.15
N ALA A 33 -21.19 -34.08 -5.33
CA ALA A 33 -21.82 -34.45 -6.59
C ALA A 33 -21.12 -35.66 -7.18
N LEU A 34 -21.86 -36.76 -7.32
CA LEU A 34 -21.46 -37.97 -8.02
C LEU A 34 -21.91 -37.86 -9.47
N PHE A 35 -21.02 -38.06 -10.43
CA PHE A 35 -21.34 -38.07 -11.87
C PHE A 35 -20.99 -39.43 -12.46
N SER A 36 -21.91 -40.00 -13.25
CA SER A 36 -21.69 -41.21 -14.03
C SER A 36 -21.38 -40.85 -15.47
N GLU A 37 -20.14 -41.08 -15.91
CA GLU A 37 -19.71 -40.82 -17.29
C GLU A 37 -19.03 -42.08 -17.84
N GLY A 38 -19.67 -42.74 -18.80
CA GLY A 38 -19.28 -44.08 -19.25
C GLY A 38 -19.39 -45.09 -18.11
N ASP A 39 -18.35 -45.90 -17.92
CA ASP A 39 -18.29 -46.95 -16.88
C ASP A 39 -17.66 -46.45 -15.55
N LYS A 40 -17.46 -45.14 -15.40
CA LYS A 40 -16.78 -44.55 -14.23
C LYS A 40 -17.70 -43.62 -13.45
N ILE A 41 -17.50 -43.63 -12.13
CA ILE A 41 -18.10 -42.66 -11.21
C ILE A 41 -17.03 -41.67 -10.77
N TYR A 42 -17.36 -40.38 -10.88
CA TYR A 42 -16.56 -39.27 -10.38
C TYR A 42 -17.26 -38.61 -9.21
N ALA A 43 -16.50 -38.10 -8.25
CA ALA A 43 -17.03 -37.40 -7.09
C ALA A 43 -16.29 -36.07 -6.91
N ILE A 44 -17.04 -34.97 -6.87
CA ILE A 44 -16.51 -33.62 -6.64
C ILE A 44 -17.33 -32.87 -5.60
N ASP A 45 -16.79 -31.81 -5.02
CA ASP A 45 -17.55 -30.91 -4.15
C ASP A 45 -18.68 -30.28 -4.98
N ASN A 46 -19.92 -30.36 -4.50
CA ASN A 46 -21.04 -29.79 -5.22
C ASN A 46 -21.04 -28.25 -5.18
N ARG A 47 -20.21 -27.63 -4.33
CA ARG A 47 -20.07 -26.18 -4.27
C ARG A 47 -19.02 -25.72 -5.28
N CYS A 48 -19.46 -25.03 -6.33
CA CYS A 48 -18.55 -24.43 -7.30
C CYS A 48 -17.53 -23.52 -6.57
N PRO A 49 -16.23 -23.74 -6.74
CA PRO A 49 -15.22 -23.03 -5.98
C PRO A 49 -15.17 -21.54 -6.36
N HIS A 50 -15.72 -21.12 -7.51
CA HIS A 50 -15.81 -19.71 -7.88
C HIS A 50 -16.70 -18.90 -6.91
N MET A 51 -18.01 -19.16 -6.90
CA MET A 51 -19.00 -18.41 -6.10
C MET A 51 -20.09 -19.29 -5.45
N GLY A 52 -19.83 -20.59 -5.33
CA GLY A 52 -20.64 -21.50 -4.54
C GLY A 52 -21.90 -22.08 -5.20
N PHE A 53 -22.08 -21.89 -6.50
CA PHE A 53 -23.22 -22.47 -7.22
C PHE A 53 -23.20 -24.02 -7.19
N PRO A 54 -24.36 -24.69 -7.10
CA PRO A 54 -24.44 -26.14 -7.16
C PRO A 54 -23.94 -26.69 -8.50
N LEU A 55 -22.88 -27.50 -8.47
CA LEU A 55 -22.21 -28.05 -9.65
C LEU A 55 -22.99 -29.19 -10.32
N ASP A 56 -23.87 -29.87 -9.59
CA ASP A 56 -24.82 -30.86 -10.10
C ASP A 56 -25.79 -30.29 -11.15
N ARG A 57 -26.01 -28.97 -11.11
CA ARG A 57 -26.81 -28.25 -12.12
C ARG A 57 -26.03 -27.88 -13.37
N GLY A 58 -24.73 -28.15 -13.40
CA GLY A 58 -23.87 -27.93 -14.56
C GLY A 58 -24.10 -28.96 -15.67
N THR A 59 -23.43 -28.75 -16.79
CA THR A 59 -23.48 -29.67 -17.94
C THR A 59 -22.17 -30.43 -18.04
N VAL A 60 -22.25 -31.76 -18.13
CA VAL A 60 -21.09 -32.63 -18.36
C VAL A 60 -21.00 -33.00 -19.83
N LYS A 61 -19.79 -32.92 -20.39
CA LYS A 61 -19.46 -33.48 -21.71
C LYS A 61 -17.99 -33.87 -21.76
N ASN A 62 -17.70 -35.12 -22.16
CA ASN A 62 -16.33 -35.63 -22.27
C ASN A 62 -15.55 -35.47 -20.96
N CYS A 63 -16.17 -35.83 -19.82
CA CYS A 63 -15.62 -35.62 -18.47
C CYS A 63 -15.36 -34.17 -18.05
N ILE A 64 -15.77 -33.16 -18.85
CA ILE A 64 -15.67 -31.75 -18.47
C ILE A 64 -17.03 -31.29 -17.95
N LEU A 65 -17.06 -30.88 -16.68
CA LEU A 65 -18.21 -30.24 -16.06
C LEU A 65 -18.14 -28.72 -16.26
N THR A 66 -19.16 -28.15 -16.89
CA THR A 66 -19.32 -26.70 -17.03
C THR A 66 -20.36 -26.20 -16.01
N CYS A 67 -19.94 -25.34 -15.08
CA CYS A 67 -20.83 -24.72 -14.11
C CYS A 67 -21.94 -23.91 -14.83
N HIS A 68 -23.19 -24.07 -14.40
CA HIS A 68 -24.32 -23.42 -15.05
C HIS A 68 -24.30 -21.89 -14.93
N TRP A 69 -23.71 -21.35 -13.86
CA TRP A 69 -23.80 -19.93 -13.56
C TRP A 69 -22.80 -19.08 -14.33
N HIS A 70 -21.51 -19.30 -14.09
CA HIS A 70 -20.43 -18.50 -14.69
C HIS A 70 -19.62 -19.28 -15.73
N HIS A 71 -20.00 -20.53 -16.02
CA HIS A 71 -19.38 -21.37 -17.05
C HIS A 71 -17.91 -21.75 -16.81
N ALA A 72 -17.42 -21.70 -15.56
CA ALA A 72 -16.16 -22.32 -15.18
C ALA A 72 -16.21 -23.82 -15.50
N ARG A 73 -15.13 -24.34 -16.09
CA ARG A 73 -15.03 -25.73 -16.54
C ARG A 73 -14.04 -26.50 -15.68
N PHE A 74 -14.44 -27.71 -15.29
CA PHE A 74 -13.66 -28.58 -14.42
C PHE A 74 -13.52 -29.96 -15.04
N ASP A 75 -12.34 -30.55 -14.95
CA ASP A 75 -12.16 -31.99 -15.17
C ASP A 75 -12.77 -32.76 -14.00
N LEU A 76 -13.74 -33.65 -14.26
CA LEU A 76 -14.39 -34.47 -13.23
C LEU A 76 -13.42 -35.42 -12.52
N ASN A 77 -12.31 -35.79 -13.16
CA ASN A 77 -11.37 -36.74 -12.58
C ASN A 77 -10.43 -36.08 -11.57
N SER A 78 -9.73 -35.03 -11.97
CA SER A 78 -8.78 -34.31 -11.11
C SER A 78 -9.43 -33.22 -10.27
N GLY A 79 -10.55 -32.64 -10.74
CA GLY A 79 -11.12 -31.41 -10.20
C GLY A 79 -10.47 -30.13 -10.75
N GLY A 80 -9.45 -30.27 -11.61
CA GLY A 80 -8.70 -29.14 -12.17
C GLY A 80 -9.59 -28.23 -13.01
N THR A 81 -9.47 -26.91 -12.80
CA THR A 81 -10.15 -25.90 -13.62
C THR A 81 -9.39 -25.65 -14.93
N PHE A 82 -10.13 -25.42 -16.02
CA PHE A 82 -9.58 -24.90 -17.27
C PHE A 82 -9.61 -23.37 -17.33
N ASP A 83 -10.20 -22.74 -16.33
CA ASP A 83 -10.50 -21.33 -16.27
C ASP A 83 -9.83 -20.74 -15.01
N GLY A 84 -8.68 -20.09 -15.17
CA GLY A 84 -7.81 -19.65 -14.06
C GLY A 84 -8.43 -18.62 -13.10
N TRP A 85 -9.53 -17.98 -13.52
CA TRP A 85 -10.34 -17.09 -12.68
C TRP A 85 -11.24 -17.83 -11.68
N ALA A 86 -11.40 -19.15 -11.81
CA ALA A 86 -11.94 -20.04 -10.80
C ALA A 86 -10.80 -20.81 -10.10
N ASP A 87 -11.06 -21.37 -8.92
CA ASP A 87 -10.14 -22.35 -8.32
C ASP A 87 -10.50 -23.76 -8.78
N ASP A 88 -9.61 -24.71 -8.55
CA ASP A 88 -9.92 -26.14 -8.71
C ASP A 88 -11.06 -26.55 -7.77
N VAL A 89 -11.95 -27.42 -8.25
CA VAL A 89 -12.95 -28.05 -7.40
C VAL A 89 -12.31 -29.24 -6.69
N ARG A 90 -12.63 -29.44 -5.42
CA ARG A 90 -12.15 -30.64 -4.71
C ARG A 90 -12.75 -31.89 -5.36
N SER A 91 -11.90 -32.74 -5.91
CA SER A 91 -12.24 -34.10 -6.29
C SER A 91 -12.05 -35.06 -5.12
N PHE A 92 -12.88 -36.10 -5.06
CA PHE A 92 -12.84 -37.13 -4.04
C PHE A 92 -12.50 -38.48 -4.69
N PRO A 93 -11.42 -39.15 -4.28
CA PRO A 93 -11.10 -40.49 -4.77
C PRO A 93 -12.28 -41.46 -4.55
N VAL A 94 -12.73 -42.11 -5.63
CA VAL A 94 -13.84 -43.06 -5.60
C VAL A 94 -13.32 -44.50 -5.58
N GLN A 95 -13.93 -45.35 -4.76
CA GLN A 95 -13.79 -46.80 -4.82
C GLN A 95 -15.15 -47.46 -4.98
N LEU A 96 -15.22 -48.47 -5.85
CA LEU A 96 -16.39 -49.32 -6.01
C LEU A 96 -16.16 -50.62 -5.26
N GLN A 97 -17.04 -50.95 -4.31
CA GLN A 97 -16.95 -52.17 -3.51
C GLN A 97 -18.33 -52.82 -3.41
N ALA A 98 -18.46 -54.08 -3.84
CA ALA A 98 -19.71 -54.85 -3.77
C ALA A 98 -20.96 -54.12 -4.31
N GLY A 99 -20.82 -53.31 -5.36
CA GLY A 99 -21.92 -52.53 -5.95
C GLY A 99 -22.17 -51.17 -5.30
N GLU A 100 -21.35 -50.78 -4.34
CA GLU A 100 -21.47 -49.52 -3.59
C GLU A 100 -20.39 -48.51 -3.99
N VAL A 101 -20.72 -47.22 -3.91
CA VAL A 101 -19.81 -46.10 -4.15
C VAL A 101 -19.27 -45.60 -2.81
N TRP A 102 -17.94 -45.62 -2.68
CA TRP A 102 -17.20 -45.13 -1.51
C TRP A 102 -16.31 -43.96 -1.92
N VAL A 103 -16.30 -42.88 -1.13
CA VAL A 103 -15.50 -41.67 -1.41
C VAL A 103 -14.52 -41.39 -0.28
N ASP A 104 -13.28 -41.04 -0.62
CA ASP A 104 -12.26 -40.65 0.36
C ASP A 104 -12.43 -39.17 0.74
N LEU A 105 -12.84 -38.91 1.98
CA LEU A 105 -13.08 -37.56 2.50
C LEU A 105 -11.86 -36.95 3.20
N THR A 106 -10.69 -37.59 3.10
CA THR A 106 -9.45 -37.09 3.68
C THR A 106 -9.19 -35.64 3.27
N PRO A 107 -8.99 -34.71 4.22
CA PRO A 107 -8.69 -33.31 3.91
C PRO A 107 -7.40 -33.15 3.09
N PRO A 108 -7.28 -32.07 2.30
CA PRO A 108 -6.02 -31.73 1.64
C PRO A 108 -4.89 -31.57 2.66
N LEU A 109 -3.67 -32.02 2.29
CA LEU A 109 -2.51 -32.05 3.19
C LEU A 109 -2.01 -30.66 3.61
N ASP A 110 -2.13 -29.65 2.74
CA ASP A 110 -1.71 -28.28 3.05
C ASP A 110 -2.62 -27.23 2.37
N PRO A 111 -3.78 -26.92 2.96
CA PRO A 111 -4.69 -25.92 2.41
C PRO A 111 -4.07 -24.52 2.38
N LEU A 112 -3.14 -24.19 3.27
CA LEU A 112 -2.54 -22.86 3.32
C LEU A 112 -1.47 -22.66 2.24
N ALA A 113 -0.68 -23.69 1.91
CA ALA A 113 0.20 -23.65 0.74
C ALA A 113 -0.58 -23.38 -0.55
N HIS A 114 -1.74 -24.02 -0.71
CA HIS A 114 -2.62 -23.73 -1.85
C HIS A 114 -3.08 -22.26 -1.87
N GLN A 115 -3.49 -21.69 -0.74
CA GLN A 115 -3.91 -20.27 -0.69
C GLN A 115 -2.76 -19.29 -0.96
N ARG A 116 -1.52 -19.63 -0.60
CA ARG A 116 -0.34 -18.84 -0.99
C ARG A 116 -0.15 -18.85 -2.50
N GLN A 117 -0.20 -20.02 -3.12
CA GLN A 117 -0.10 -20.13 -4.57
C GLN A 117 -1.23 -19.37 -5.27
N ARG A 118 -2.47 -19.51 -4.80
CA ARG A 118 -3.61 -18.78 -5.37
C ARG A 118 -3.50 -17.27 -5.20
N LEU A 119 -2.91 -16.79 -4.10
CA LEU A 119 -2.60 -15.37 -3.97
C LEU A 119 -1.61 -14.92 -5.05
N GLN A 120 -0.55 -15.70 -5.31
CA GLN A 120 0.38 -15.47 -6.42
C GLN A 120 -0.35 -15.43 -7.78
N ASP A 121 -1.15 -16.46 -8.10
CA ASP A 121 -1.90 -16.53 -9.36
C ASP A 121 -2.83 -15.32 -9.54
N GLY A 122 -3.49 -14.90 -8.45
CA GLY A 122 -4.38 -13.74 -8.41
C GLY A 122 -3.64 -12.43 -8.67
N LEU A 123 -2.42 -12.29 -8.17
CA LEU A 123 -1.55 -11.14 -8.47
C LEU A 123 -1.09 -11.15 -9.93
N GLU A 124 -0.59 -12.28 -10.41
CA GLU A 124 -0.08 -12.46 -11.78
C GLU A 124 -1.13 -12.19 -12.86
N GLN A 125 -2.37 -12.65 -12.62
CA GLN A 125 -3.47 -12.51 -13.57
C GLN A 125 -4.40 -11.33 -13.25
N SER A 126 -4.09 -10.54 -12.21
CA SER A 126 -4.91 -9.42 -11.73
C SER A 126 -6.37 -9.80 -11.44
N ILE A 127 -6.60 -10.92 -10.75
CA ILE A 127 -7.92 -11.47 -10.45
C ILE A 127 -8.33 -11.16 -9.01
N SER A 128 -9.10 -10.08 -8.84
CA SER A 128 -9.48 -9.55 -7.52
C SER A 128 -10.18 -10.56 -6.61
N LEU A 129 -11.09 -11.39 -7.15
CA LEU A 129 -11.81 -12.37 -6.35
C LEU A 129 -10.87 -13.44 -5.78
N VAL A 130 -9.87 -13.89 -6.57
CA VAL A 130 -8.88 -14.88 -6.14
C VAL A 130 -8.00 -14.29 -5.04
N ILE A 131 -7.56 -13.03 -5.19
CA ILE A 131 -6.83 -12.30 -4.15
C ILE A 131 -7.66 -12.23 -2.85
N ALA A 132 -8.92 -11.80 -2.94
CA ALA A 132 -9.80 -11.65 -1.78
C ALA A 132 -9.98 -12.98 -1.03
N LYS A 133 -10.29 -14.06 -1.74
CA LYS A 133 -10.48 -15.39 -1.16
C LYS A 133 -9.21 -15.91 -0.49
N SER A 134 -8.06 -15.72 -1.14
CA SER A 134 -6.77 -16.17 -0.62
C SER A 134 -6.41 -15.44 0.67
N VAL A 135 -6.59 -14.12 0.72
CA VAL A 135 -6.33 -13.32 1.94
C VAL A 135 -7.26 -13.75 3.09
N ILE A 136 -8.56 -13.88 2.83
CA ILE A 136 -9.53 -14.32 3.86
C ILE A 136 -9.14 -15.71 4.39
N ALA A 137 -8.79 -16.64 3.50
CA ALA A 137 -8.45 -18.00 3.88
C ALA A 137 -7.13 -18.07 4.67
N LEU A 138 -6.10 -17.31 4.27
CA LEU A 138 -4.83 -17.23 5.00
C LEU A 138 -5.04 -16.68 6.42
N LEU A 139 -5.74 -15.56 6.57
CA LEU A 139 -5.98 -14.96 7.88
C LEU A 139 -6.88 -15.83 8.76
N SER A 140 -7.92 -16.47 8.18
CA SER A 140 -8.74 -17.46 8.91
C SER A 140 -7.92 -18.66 9.37
N GLY A 141 -6.89 -19.02 8.61
CA GLY A 141 -5.86 -20.00 8.96
C GLY A 141 -4.83 -19.53 9.99
N LYS A 142 -5.03 -18.34 10.59
CA LYS A 142 -4.12 -17.70 11.56
C LYS A 142 -2.73 -17.37 10.99
N VAL A 143 -2.61 -17.21 9.67
CA VAL A 143 -1.41 -16.64 9.05
C VAL A 143 -1.32 -15.16 9.45
N LYS A 144 -0.11 -14.71 9.80
CA LYS A 144 0.12 -13.30 10.13
C LYS A 144 -0.08 -12.43 8.89
N ALA A 145 -0.71 -11.26 9.06
CA ALA A 145 -0.95 -10.29 7.98
C ALA A 145 0.33 -9.86 7.22
N THR A 146 1.49 -9.88 7.89
CA THR A 146 2.79 -9.58 7.27
C THR A 146 3.16 -10.54 6.15
N GLU A 147 2.62 -11.78 6.14
CA GLU A 147 2.94 -12.76 5.11
C GLU A 147 2.27 -12.47 3.75
N PRO A 148 0.93 -12.32 3.64
CA PRO A 148 0.33 -11.87 2.38
C PRO A 148 0.80 -10.45 2.00
N PHE A 149 1.11 -9.59 2.98
CA PHE A 149 1.76 -8.31 2.69
C PHE A 149 3.10 -8.49 1.97
N ARG A 150 3.99 -9.34 2.49
CA ARG A 150 5.31 -9.62 1.88
C ARG A 150 5.18 -10.25 0.49
N ILE A 151 4.20 -11.14 0.29
CA ILE A 151 3.90 -11.71 -1.04
C ILE A 151 3.58 -10.60 -2.05
N GLY A 152 2.69 -9.67 -1.68
CA GLY A 152 2.37 -8.52 -2.53
C GLY A 152 3.55 -7.57 -2.75
N LEU A 153 4.33 -7.31 -1.71
CA LEU A 153 5.51 -6.46 -1.78
C LEU A 153 6.55 -7.03 -2.76
N ASP A 154 6.93 -8.30 -2.59
CA ASP A 154 7.89 -9.00 -3.46
C ASP A 154 7.41 -9.05 -4.92
N PHE A 155 6.12 -9.35 -5.13
CA PHE A 155 5.53 -9.33 -6.46
C PHE A 155 5.62 -7.93 -7.09
N GLY A 156 5.17 -6.90 -6.37
CA GLY A 156 5.10 -5.54 -6.89
C GLY A 156 6.46 -4.96 -7.25
N VAL A 157 7.50 -5.26 -6.46
CA VAL A 157 8.86 -4.79 -6.78
C VAL A 157 9.44 -5.55 -7.98
N ARG A 158 9.14 -6.84 -8.16
CA ARG A 158 9.67 -7.65 -9.27
C ARG A 158 8.98 -7.40 -10.60
N TYR A 159 7.65 -7.27 -10.61
CA TYR A 159 6.85 -7.32 -11.84
C TYR A 159 6.40 -5.94 -12.33
N ARG A 160 7.18 -4.89 -12.00
CA ARG A 160 7.01 -3.54 -12.52
C ARG A 160 8.36 -2.93 -12.89
N GLN A 161 8.67 -2.87 -14.19
CA GLN A 161 9.93 -2.31 -14.69
C GLN A 161 10.15 -0.83 -14.31
N ASP A 162 9.08 -0.07 -14.17
CA ASP A 162 9.14 1.32 -13.70
C ASP A 162 9.41 1.43 -12.19
N GLY A 163 9.49 0.29 -11.48
CA GLY A 163 9.86 0.24 -10.08
C GLY A 163 8.69 0.52 -9.14
N TRP A 164 8.96 1.17 -8.01
CA TRP A 164 7.96 1.51 -7.01
C TRP A 164 6.88 2.43 -7.58
N GLY A 165 5.62 2.19 -7.24
CA GLY A 165 4.48 2.92 -7.77
C GLY A 165 3.32 3.03 -6.79
N ALA A 166 2.19 3.54 -7.28
CA ALA A 166 0.99 3.76 -6.47
C ALA A 166 0.46 2.46 -5.85
N GLY A 167 0.57 1.32 -6.53
CA GLY A 167 0.13 0.02 -6.01
C GLY A 167 0.84 -0.37 -4.73
N LEU A 168 2.18 -0.29 -4.70
CA LEU A 168 3.00 -0.58 -3.51
C LEU A 168 2.82 0.46 -2.40
N THR A 169 2.63 1.73 -2.77
CA THR A 169 2.30 2.79 -1.82
C THR A 169 0.96 2.52 -1.12
N ILE A 170 -0.10 2.20 -1.87
CA ILE A 170 -1.41 1.83 -1.31
C ILE A 170 -1.28 0.58 -0.44
N HIS A 171 -0.56 -0.44 -0.90
CA HIS A 171 -0.34 -1.67 -0.15
C HIS A 171 0.32 -1.44 1.20
N THR A 172 1.34 -0.58 1.24
CA THR A 172 2.01 -0.19 2.49
C THR A 172 1.08 0.62 3.40
N CYS A 173 0.33 1.57 2.85
CA CYS A 173 -0.67 2.32 3.62
C CYS A 173 -1.71 1.38 4.25
N MET A 174 -2.20 0.38 3.52
CA MET A 174 -3.16 -0.60 4.05
C MET A 174 -2.56 -1.46 5.16
N MET A 175 -1.27 -1.81 5.09
CA MET A 175 -0.56 -2.52 6.15
C MET A 175 -0.45 -1.66 7.43
N ASN A 176 -0.12 -0.38 7.28
CA ASN A 176 -0.02 0.56 8.41
C ASN A 176 -1.37 0.86 9.06
N LEU A 177 -2.47 0.70 8.34
CA LEU A 177 -3.82 0.87 8.88
C LEU A 177 -4.27 -0.31 9.73
N LEU A 178 -3.71 -1.52 9.55
CA LEU A 178 -4.21 -2.73 10.24
C LEU A 178 -4.35 -2.62 11.76
N PRO A 179 -3.43 -1.98 12.52
CA PRO A 179 -3.58 -1.82 13.97
C PRO A 179 -4.80 -1.00 14.40
N TYR A 180 -5.35 -0.20 13.48
CA TYR A 180 -6.51 0.67 13.71
C TYR A 180 -7.82 0.08 13.17
N LEU A 181 -7.77 -1.12 12.58
CA LEU A 181 -8.94 -1.78 12.00
C LEU A 181 -9.41 -2.94 12.86
N ASP A 182 -10.73 -3.11 12.92
CA ASP A 182 -11.35 -4.32 13.45
C ASP A 182 -10.81 -5.55 12.73
N VAL A 183 -10.66 -6.65 13.48
CA VAL A 183 -10.11 -7.92 12.96
C VAL A 183 -10.88 -8.41 11.73
N THR A 184 -12.18 -8.14 11.65
CA THR A 184 -13.04 -8.48 10.52
C THR A 184 -12.79 -7.64 9.27
N ASP A 185 -12.23 -6.44 9.41
CA ASP A 185 -11.94 -5.51 8.31
C ASP A 185 -10.49 -5.61 7.81
N GLN A 186 -9.57 -6.16 8.60
CA GLN A 186 -8.18 -6.39 8.19
C GLN A 186 -8.02 -7.14 6.85
N PRO A 187 -8.81 -8.20 6.55
CA PRO A 187 -8.75 -8.84 5.23
C PRO A 187 -9.06 -7.89 4.07
N ARG A 188 -9.99 -6.95 4.28
CA ARG A 188 -10.38 -5.97 3.26
C ARG A 188 -9.25 -5.00 2.97
N ALA A 189 -8.54 -4.51 3.99
CA ALA A 189 -7.38 -3.63 3.81
C ALA A 189 -6.27 -4.31 3.00
N LEU A 190 -5.89 -5.54 3.39
CA LEU A 190 -4.89 -6.31 2.64
C LEU A 190 -5.33 -6.59 1.20
N TYR A 191 -6.59 -6.94 0.98
CA TYR A 191 -7.15 -7.12 -0.37
C TYR A 191 -7.02 -5.85 -1.23
N GLN A 192 -7.31 -4.67 -0.67
CA GLN A 192 -7.19 -3.40 -1.41
C GLN A 192 -5.74 -3.13 -1.82
N GLY A 193 -4.80 -3.34 -0.91
CA GLY A 193 -3.36 -3.23 -1.17
C GLY A 193 -2.91 -4.17 -2.29
N LEU A 194 -3.20 -5.47 -2.14
CA LEU A 194 -2.82 -6.50 -3.10
C LEU A 194 -3.46 -6.29 -4.47
N SER A 195 -4.73 -5.87 -4.52
CA SER A 195 -5.40 -5.57 -5.78
C SER A 195 -4.87 -4.31 -6.46
N ALA A 196 -4.40 -3.33 -5.68
CA ALA A 196 -3.71 -2.16 -6.23
C ALA A 196 -2.37 -2.56 -6.85
N VAL A 197 -1.58 -3.39 -6.16
CA VAL A 197 -0.33 -3.95 -6.69
C VAL A 197 -0.57 -4.75 -7.98
N ALA A 198 -1.55 -5.66 -7.99
CA ALA A 198 -1.86 -6.49 -9.15
C ALA A 198 -2.19 -5.64 -10.39
N ARG A 199 -3.03 -4.59 -10.22
CA ARG A 199 -3.38 -3.68 -11.31
C ARG A 199 -2.19 -2.85 -11.79
N ASP A 200 -1.34 -2.39 -10.88
CA ASP A 200 -0.16 -1.57 -11.21
C ASP A 200 0.94 -2.38 -11.93
N CYS A 201 0.95 -3.71 -11.75
CA CYS A 201 1.88 -4.62 -12.43
C CYS A 201 1.29 -5.28 -13.69
N ALA A 202 -0.02 -5.18 -13.91
CA ALA A 202 -0.71 -5.89 -14.99
C ALA A 202 -0.15 -5.49 -16.36
N GLY A 203 0.43 -6.47 -17.08
CA GLY A 203 1.05 -6.26 -18.39
C GLY A 203 2.42 -5.57 -18.37
N ALA A 204 2.96 -5.26 -17.19
CA ALA A 204 4.29 -4.67 -17.06
C ALA A 204 5.39 -5.74 -17.18
N PRO A 205 6.53 -5.42 -17.82
CA PRO A 205 7.68 -6.31 -17.82
C PRO A 205 8.34 -6.36 -16.42
N PRO A 206 9.01 -7.47 -16.08
CA PRO A 206 9.72 -7.57 -14.81
C PRO A 206 10.97 -6.69 -14.79
N ARG A 207 11.39 -6.35 -13.57
CA ARG A 207 12.64 -5.66 -13.26
C ARG A 207 13.71 -6.67 -12.87
N PHE A 208 14.93 -6.44 -13.33
CA PHE A 208 16.10 -7.26 -13.01
C PHE A 208 17.09 -6.45 -12.18
N THR A 209 17.47 -6.96 -11.01
CA THR A 209 18.36 -6.25 -10.08
C THR A 209 19.82 -6.36 -10.48
N LEU A 210 20.57 -5.29 -10.24
CA LEU A 210 22.03 -5.32 -10.34
C LEU A 210 22.67 -6.00 -9.11
N GLN A 211 23.80 -6.65 -9.33
CA GLN A 211 24.65 -7.20 -8.25
C GLN A 211 25.41 -6.07 -7.54
N PRO A 212 25.98 -6.26 -6.34
CA PRO A 212 26.88 -5.29 -5.73
C PRO A 212 28.22 -5.19 -6.48
N LEU A 213 28.98 -4.11 -6.28
CA LEU A 213 30.36 -4.00 -6.77
C LEU A 213 31.21 -5.21 -6.31
N PRO A 214 32.05 -5.79 -7.18
CA PRO A 214 32.91 -6.91 -6.81
C PRO A 214 34.08 -6.45 -5.92
N ASN A 215 34.66 -7.38 -5.16
CA ASN A 215 35.85 -7.18 -4.32
C ASN A 215 35.61 -6.24 -3.12
N ALA A 216 36.58 -5.36 -2.80
CA ALA A 216 36.50 -4.44 -1.67
C ALA A 216 35.39 -3.40 -1.90
N THR A 217 34.45 -3.33 -0.96
CA THR A 217 33.39 -2.32 -1.02
C THR A 217 33.91 -0.98 -0.53
N PRO A 218 33.73 0.11 -1.30
CA PRO A 218 34.10 1.45 -0.85
C PRO A 218 33.40 1.83 0.46
N GLU A 219 33.93 2.84 1.15
CA GLU A 219 33.29 3.38 2.34
C GLU A 219 31.90 3.96 1.99
N PHE A 220 31.00 3.93 2.97
CA PHE A 220 29.63 4.39 2.79
C PHE A 220 29.55 5.82 2.25
N GLU A 221 30.38 6.74 2.74
CA GLU A 221 30.41 8.14 2.28
C GLU A 221 30.77 8.26 0.79
N THR A 222 31.65 7.38 0.29
CA THR A 222 31.98 7.32 -1.14
C THR A 222 30.78 6.83 -1.95
N LEU A 223 30.12 5.76 -1.50
CA LEU A 223 28.92 5.23 -2.16
C LEU A 223 27.76 6.23 -2.14
N LEU A 224 27.60 6.99 -1.04
CA LEU A 224 26.64 8.08 -0.92
C LEU A 224 26.90 9.18 -1.93
N GLY A 225 28.16 9.64 -2.04
CA GLY A 225 28.56 10.64 -3.02
C GLY A 225 28.29 10.19 -4.46
N TRP A 226 28.68 8.96 -4.80
CA TRP A 226 28.43 8.39 -6.12
C TRP A 226 26.95 8.19 -6.41
N PHE A 227 26.16 7.70 -5.46
CA PHE A 227 24.71 7.54 -5.62
C PHE A 227 24.07 8.86 -6.04
N ARG A 228 24.34 9.94 -5.30
CA ARG A 228 23.84 11.28 -5.59
C ARG A 228 24.33 11.79 -6.95
N GLN A 229 25.61 11.60 -7.27
CA GLN A 229 26.17 11.98 -8.56
C GLN A 229 25.51 11.25 -9.74
N PHE A 230 25.23 9.95 -9.60
CA PHE A 230 24.55 9.17 -10.64
C PHE A 230 23.09 9.62 -10.81
N ILE A 231 22.39 9.95 -9.72
CA ILE A 231 21.05 10.56 -9.81
C ILE A 231 21.11 11.92 -10.51
N GLU A 232 22.09 12.77 -10.21
CA GLU A 232 22.28 14.08 -10.88
C GLU A 232 22.38 13.92 -12.39
N VAL A 233 23.16 12.95 -12.87
CA VAL A 233 23.35 12.69 -14.31
C VAL A 233 22.34 11.71 -14.90
N ARG A 234 21.26 11.40 -14.16
CA ARG A 234 20.16 10.52 -14.57
C ARG A 234 20.60 9.08 -14.94
N ASP A 235 21.67 8.58 -14.32
CA ASP A 235 22.17 7.21 -14.45
C ASP A 235 21.56 6.30 -13.37
N ALA A 236 20.43 5.69 -13.68
CA ALA A 236 19.74 4.79 -12.77
C ALA A 236 20.56 3.52 -12.45
N GLU A 237 21.33 2.99 -13.40
CA GLU A 237 22.10 1.77 -13.18
C GLU A 237 23.28 2.01 -12.24
N GLY A 238 24.00 3.12 -12.44
CA GLY A 238 25.09 3.54 -11.56
C GLY A 238 24.60 3.78 -10.13
N ALA A 239 23.46 4.46 -9.97
CA ALA A 239 22.83 4.68 -8.68
C ALA A 239 22.38 3.37 -8.03
N GLU A 240 21.70 2.48 -8.77
CA GLU A 240 21.29 1.17 -8.26
C GLU A 240 22.48 0.35 -7.78
N ARG A 241 23.59 0.35 -8.54
CA ARG A 241 24.81 -0.35 -8.17
C ARG A 241 25.39 0.18 -6.85
N CYS A 242 25.36 1.48 -6.61
CA CYS A 242 25.82 2.08 -5.37
C CYS A 242 24.97 1.65 -4.17
N LEU A 243 23.64 1.69 -4.33
CA LEU A 243 22.68 1.32 -3.29
C LEU A 243 22.80 -0.16 -2.91
N VAL A 244 22.84 -1.08 -3.89
CA VAL A 244 23.02 -2.51 -3.64
C VAL A 244 24.36 -2.79 -2.97
N SER A 245 25.42 -2.07 -3.36
CA SER A 245 26.74 -2.21 -2.73
C SER A 245 26.74 -1.76 -1.27
N ALA A 246 26.04 -0.66 -0.94
CA ALA A 246 25.92 -0.18 0.42
C ALA A 246 25.17 -1.19 1.31
N LEU A 247 24.07 -1.76 0.80
CA LEU A 247 23.31 -2.80 1.51
C LEU A 247 24.14 -4.07 1.70
N ALA A 248 24.87 -4.52 0.67
CA ALA A 248 25.74 -5.70 0.75
C ALA A 248 26.91 -5.52 1.75
N ALA A 249 27.39 -4.28 1.92
CA ALA A 249 28.39 -3.94 2.94
C ALA A 249 27.81 -3.80 4.36
N GLY A 250 26.52 -4.04 4.56
CA GLY A 250 25.88 -3.98 5.87
C GLY A 250 25.59 -2.57 6.36
N ALA A 251 25.40 -1.60 5.45
CA ALA A 251 24.91 -0.28 5.82
C ALA A 251 23.56 -0.42 6.56
N ASN A 252 23.48 0.18 7.75
CA ASN A 252 22.29 0.09 8.58
C ASN A 252 21.11 0.90 8.01
N PRO A 253 19.88 0.66 8.48
CA PRO A 253 18.68 1.39 8.07
C PRO A 253 18.82 2.92 8.03
N THR A 254 19.46 3.52 9.04
CA THR A 254 19.64 4.97 9.13
C THR A 254 20.53 5.51 8.01
N LYS A 255 21.65 4.86 7.72
CA LYS A 255 22.54 5.21 6.61
C LYS A 255 21.85 5.09 5.25
N ILE A 256 21.11 4.01 5.05
CA ILE A 256 20.35 3.81 3.81
C ILE A 256 19.27 4.88 3.65
N ALA A 257 18.53 5.20 4.71
CA ALA A 257 17.55 6.29 4.68
C ALA A 257 18.22 7.64 4.36
N GLN A 258 19.38 7.95 4.97
CA GLN A 258 20.16 9.16 4.66
C GLN A 258 20.51 9.23 3.17
N MET A 259 20.97 8.12 2.58
CA MET A 259 21.33 8.06 1.16
C MET A 259 20.14 8.36 0.24
N LEU A 260 19.00 7.74 0.50
CA LEU A 260 17.80 7.91 -0.33
C LEU A 260 17.21 9.31 -0.18
N PHE A 261 17.08 9.79 1.06
CA PHE A 261 16.53 11.12 1.33
C PHE A 261 17.41 12.23 0.78
N ALA A 262 18.74 12.12 0.90
CA ALA A 262 19.64 13.12 0.33
C ALA A 262 19.43 13.29 -1.19
N ALA A 263 19.37 12.19 -1.94
CA ALA A 263 19.11 12.25 -3.38
C ALA A 263 17.71 12.78 -3.71
N ALA A 264 16.69 12.42 -2.92
CA ALA A 264 15.32 12.90 -3.13
C ALA A 264 15.15 14.40 -2.85
N THR A 265 16.04 15.03 -2.09
CA THR A 265 15.99 16.45 -1.71
C THR A 265 17.12 17.30 -2.28
N ASP A 266 17.99 16.73 -3.13
CA ASP A 266 19.03 17.50 -3.82
C ASP A 266 18.43 18.53 -4.79
N HIS A 267 17.29 18.20 -5.38
CA HIS A 267 16.46 19.09 -6.21
C HIS A 267 15.10 19.38 -5.55
N ARG A 268 14.46 20.46 -5.99
CA ARG A 268 13.22 20.97 -5.41
C ARG A 268 12.02 20.12 -5.84
N TYR A 269 11.34 19.56 -4.83
CA TYR A 269 10.02 18.92 -4.96
C TYR A 269 9.88 18.00 -6.18
N ILE A 270 10.86 17.14 -6.42
CA ILE A 270 10.93 16.32 -7.64
C ILE A 270 9.73 15.38 -7.78
N ASP A 271 9.27 15.20 -9.01
CA ASP A 271 8.03 14.46 -9.34
C ASP A 271 6.88 14.80 -8.40
N ILE A 272 6.68 16.11 -8.16
CA ILE A 272 5.63 16.64 -7.29
C ILE A 272 5.57 15.97 -5.90
N GLY A 273 6.73 15.57 -5.38
CA GLY A 273 6.90 14.96 -4.07
C GLY A 273 6.85 13.43 -4.04
N HIS A 274 6.51 12.76 -5.15
CA HIS A 274 6.39 11.30 -5.18
C HIS A 274 7.68 10.57 -4.85
N ALA A 275 8.85 11.11 -5.25
CA ALA A 275 10.13 10.51 -4.89
C ALA A 275 10.27 10.35 -3.37
N LEU A 276 9.92 11.38 -2.59
CA LEU A 276 10.02 11.35 -1.14
C LEU A 276 8.93 10.49 -0.49
N ASP A 277 7.69 10.61 -0.98
CA ASP A 277 6.55 9.81 -0.52
C ASP A 277 6.84 8.31 -0.70
N PHE A 278 7.30 7.91 -1.88
CA PHE A 278 7.65 6.52 -2.19
C PHE A 278 8.83 6.04 -1.37
N THR A 279 9.85 6.89 -1.15
CA THR A 279 10.98 6.58 -0.25
C THR A 279 10.47 6.23 1.15
N ASN A 280 9.63 7.09 1.72
CA ASN A 280 9.12 6.87 3.06
C ASN A 280 8.26 5.59 3.15
N LYS A 281 7.41 5.34 2.15
CA LYS A 281 6.57 4.13 2.10
C LYS A 281 7.39 2.86 1.89
N ALA A 282 8.43 2.87 1.08
CA ALA A 282 9.32 1.74 0.94
C ALA A 282 10.03 1.38 2.25
N LEU A 283 10.48 2.40 3.00
CA LEU A 283 11.11 2.17 4.30
C LEU A 283 10.10 1.69 5.36
N GLU A 284 8.87 2.20 5.38
CA GLU A 284 7.78 1.67 6.23
C GLU A 284 7.44 0.21 5.88
N ALA A 285 7.43 -0.14 4.60
CA ALA A 285 7.22 -1.51 4.14
C ALA A 285 8.32 -2.46 4.65
N LEU A 286 9.58 -1.99 4.67
CA LEU A 286 10.70 -2.74 5.24
C LEU A 286 10.61 -2.88 6.75
N ASP A 287 10.17 -1.84 7.47
CA ASP A 287 9.93 -1.96 8.91
C ASP A 287 8.86 -3.02 9.21
N ALA A 288 7.82 -3.14 8.37
CA ALA A 288 6.78 -4.16 8.50
C ALA A 288 7.23 -5.58 8.14
N THR A 289 8.35 -5.75 7.42
CA THR A 289 8.90 -7.05 7.00
C THR A 289 10.24 -7.39 7.63
N ASP A 290 10.63 -6.68 8.70
CA ASP A 290 11.94 -6.84 9.36
C ASP A 290 13.12 -6.70 8.36
N TRP A 291 13.00 -5.77 7.41
CA TRP A 291 13.99 -5.45 6.38
C TRP A 291 14.35 -6.61 5.43
N GLN A 292 13.48 -7.61 5.32
CA GLN A 292 13.63 -8.69 4.35
C GLN A 292 13.59 -8.14 2.91
N ASP A 293 14.51 -8.65 2.07
CA ASP A 293 14.64 -8.26 0.66
C ASP A 293 14.86 -6.76 0.41
N ALA A 294 15.49 -6.04 1.37
CA ALA A 294 15.73 -4.59 1.29
C ALA A 294 16.38 -4.13 -0.02
N ALA A 295 17.32 -4.89 -0.59
CA ALA A 295 17.91 -4.55 -1.88
C ALA A 295 16.87 -4.51 -3.00
N LEU A 296 16.02 -5.53 -3.10
CA LEU A 296 14.98 -5.59 -4.12
C LEU A 296 13.92 -4.49 -3.93
N VAL A 297 13.59 -4.15 -2.69
CA VAL A 297 12.64 -3.08 -2.38
C VAL A 297 13.22 -1.71 -2.73
N LEU A 298 14.40 -1.38 -2.21
CA LEU A 298 14.93 -0.02 -2.31
C LEU A 298 15.45 0.31 -3.70
N THR A 299 15.98 -0.67 -4.46
CA THR A 299 16.40 -0.41 -5.84
C THR A 299 15.21 -0.14 -6.76
N SER A 300 14.01 -0.57 -6.40
CA SER A 300 12.80 -0.23 -7.16
C SER A 300 12.49 1.28 -7.14
N LEU A 301 13.08 2.07 -6.23
CA LEU A 301 12.91 3.52 -6.19
C LEU A 301 13.84 4.27 -7.17
N VAL A 302 14.97 3.65 -7.54
CA VAL A 302 16.11 4.36 -8.14
C VAL A 302 15.75 5.02 -9.47
N ARG A 303 14.97 4.33 -10.30
CA ARG A 303 14.50 4.88 -11.57
C ARG A 303 13.66 6.13 -11.35
N GLY A 304 12.80 6.13 -10.33
CA GLY A 304 11.98 7.28 -9.96
C GLY A 304 12.84 8.52 -9.67
N TYR A 305 13.94 8.39 -8.93
CA TYR A 305 14.86 9.52 -8.72
C TYR A 305 15.55 9.98 -10.01
N ALA A 306 16.10 9.05 -10.79
CA ALA A 306 16.89 9.37 -11.97
C ALA A 306 16.05 10.00 -13.10
N SER A 307 14.79 9.58 -13.25
CA SER A 307 13.88 10.11 -14.27
C SER A 307 13.03 11.29 -13.81
N ALA A 308 13.13 11.71 -12.55
CA ALA A 308 12.20 12.70 -12.00
C ALA A 308 12.26 14.04 -12.75
N GLU A 309 11.09 14.66 -12.89
CA GLU A 309 10.94 16.06 -13.20
C GLU A 309 11.37 16.89 -11.99
N ARG A 310 12.15 17.95 -12.23
CA ARG A 310 12.64 18.82 -11.17
C ARG A 310 11.80 20.09 -11.16
N MET A 311 11.10 20.37 -10.06
CA MET A 311 10.14 21.49 -10.06
C MET A 311 10.81 22.86 -10.13
N GLU A 312 12.09 22.95 -9.78
CA GLU A 312 12.94 24.12 -10.02
C GLU A 312 13.10 24.49 -11.51
N GLU A 313 12.80 23.58 -12.44
CA GLU A 313 12.80 23.84 -13.88
C GLU A 313 11.44 24.36 -14.37
N SER A 314 10.40 24.29 -13.52
CA SER A 314 9.03 24.62 -13.90
C SER A 314 8.74 26.13 -13.83
N ASN A 315 7.77 26.57 -14.64
CA ASN A 315 7.34 27.97 -14.64
C ASN A 315 6.78 28.39 -13.28
N ALA A 316 5.99 27.53 -12.62
CA ALA A 316 5.34 27.84 -11.35
C ALA A 316 6.32 28.15 -10.20
N TRP A 317 7.56 27.62 -10.28
CA TRP A 317 8.60 27.84 -9.27
C TRP A 317 9.57 28.98 -9.62
N ARG A 318 9.58 29.45 -10.86
CA ARG A 318 10.51 30.48 -11.35
C ARG A 318 9.86 31.83 -11.64
N TYR A 319 8.54 31.86 -11.87
CA TYR A 319 7.84 33.07 -12.30
C TYR A 319 6.43 33.16 -11.70
N PRO A 320 5.94 34.36 -11.31
CA PRO A 320 6.59 35.69 -11.39
C PRO A 320 7.61 35.95 -10.29
N ILE A 321 7.64 35.13 -9.25
CA ILE A 321 8.61 35.18 -8.16
C ILE A 321 9.51 33.95 -8.33
N ASP A 322 10.83 34.15 -8.32
CA ASP A 322 11.77 33.04 -8.38
C ASP A 322 11.89 32.40 -6.99
N LEU A 323 11.07 31.37 -6.75
CA LEU A 323 11.02 30.65 -5.48
C LEU A 323 12.32 29.87 -5.23
N VAL A 324 12.97 29.43 -6.31
CA VAL A 324 14.23 28.68 -6.22
C VAL A 324 15.34 29.58 -5.71
N ALA A 325 15.45 30.81 -6.22
CA ALA A 325 16.45 31.77 -5.74
C ALA A 325 16.29 32.11 -4.24
N ILE A 326 15.05 32.22 -3.78
CA ILE A 326 14.73 32.45 -2.36
C ILE A 326 15.19 31.25 -1.51
N LEU A 327 14.89 30.03 -1.97
CA LEU A 327 15.31 28.80 -1.28
C LEU A 327 16.83 28.63 -1.27
N GLU A 328 17.52 28.92 -2.38
CA GLU A 328 18.99 28.87 -2.45
C GLU A 328 19.63 29.80 -1.42
N THR A 329 19.13 31.04 -1.32
CA THR A 329 19.57 32.00 -0.30
C THR A 329 19.32 31.47 1.12
N ALA A 330 18.15 30.87 1.36
CA ALA A 330 17.83 30.28 2.65
C ALA A 330 18.75 29.08 2.98
N PHE A 331 19.10 28.26 1.99
CA PHE A 331 19.97 27.10 2.18
C PHE A 331 21.43 27.48 2.45
N GLU A 332 21.91 28.62 1.93
CA GLU A 332 23.21 29.19 2.31
C GLU A 332 23.25 29.61 3.79
N ALA A 333 22.16 30.16 4.32
CA ALA A 333 22.03 30.58 5.72
C ALA A 333 21.71 29.43 6.69
N LEU A 334 21.26 28.28 6.17
CA LEU A 334 20.74 27.17 6.96
C LEU A 334 21.74 26.61 8.02
N PRO A 335 23.04 26.39 7.71
CA PRO A 335 23.99 25.90 8.70
C PRO A 335 24.16 26.86 9.89
N GLU A 336 24.18 28.17 9.63
CA GLU A 336 24.31 29.19 10.67
C GLU A 336 23.06 29.24 11.55
N ALA A 337 21.87 29.14 10.95
CA ALA A 337 20.61 29.09 11.70
C ALA A 337 20.53 27.88 12.64
N ILE A 338 20.96 26.70 12.18
CA ILE A 338 21.01 25.48 13.02
C ILE A 338 21.98 25.66 14.19
N GLU A 339 23.17 26.20 13.95
CA GLU A 339 24.16 26.38 15.01
C GLU A 339 23.72 27.44 16.02
N ALA A 340 23.11 28.54 15.56
CA ALA A 340 22.59 29.60 16.44
C ALA A 340 21.54 29.08 17.45
N GLY A 341 20.66 28.18 17.01
CA GLY A 341 19.62 27.58 17.86
C GLY A 341 20.09 26.40 18.71
N ARG A 342 21.33 25.93 18.53
CA ARG A 342 21.81 24.65 19.08
C ARG A 342 21.68 24.54 20.60
N GLU A 343 21.96 25.61 21.33
CA GLU A 343 21.89 25.62 22.80
C GLU A 343 20.46 25.65 23.34
N GLN A 344 19.50 26.12 22.54
CA GLN A 344 18.09 26.27 22.91
C GLN A 344 17.20 25.17 22.29
N ARG A 345 17.83 24.15 21.70
CA ARG A 345 17.16 23.15 20.89
C ARG A 345 16.08 22.38 21.68
N GLY A 346 14.87 22.30 21.13
CA GLY A 346 13.69 21.68 21.75
C GLY A 346 12.95 22.55 22.77
N SER A 347 13.34 23.82 22.91
CA SER A 347 12.62 24.80 23.75
C SER A 347 11.66 25.69 22.96
N TRP A 348 11.56 25.47 21.65
CA TRP A 348 10.78 26.30 20.75
C TRP A 348 9.27 26.08 20.91
N LEU A 349 8.54 27.19 21.10
CA LEU A 349 7.08 27.22 21.25
C LEU A 349 6.39 28.07 20.16
N GLY A 350 7.10 28.34 19.06
CA GLY A 350 6.71 29.30 18.03
C GLY A 350 5.68 28.83 16.99
N ARG A 351 5.03 27.67 17.19
CA ARG A 351 4.16 27.06 16.17
C ARG A 351 2.95 27.93 15.85
N GLU A 352 2.30 28.49 16.85
CA GLU A 352 1.12 29.35 16.66
C GLU A 352 1.43 30.62 15.88
N GLN A 353 2.67 31.13 15.99
CA GLN A 353 3.15 32.30 15.27
C GLN A 353 3.60 31.96 13.85
N LEU A 354 4.21 30.78 13.65
CA LEU A 354 4.72 30.36 12.34
C LEU A 354 3.60 29.93 11.38
N VAL A 355 2.57 29.25 11.86
CA VAL A 355 1.48 28.73 11.00
C VAL A 355 0.78 29.81 10.16
N PRO A 356 0.38 30.97 10.71
CA PRO A 356 -0.19 32.06 9.91
C PRO A 356 0.74 32.56 8.81
N VAL A 357 2.06 32.59 9.05
CA VAL A 357 3.05 32.97 8.03
C VAL A 357 3.10 31.93 6.91
N LEU A 358 3.15 30.64 7.26
CA LEU A 358 3.14 29.53 6.30
C LEU A 358 1.89 29.50 5.41
N LEU A 359 0.75 29.96 5.93
CA LEU A 359 -0.50 30.08 5.20
C LEU A 359 -0.63 31.40 4.43
N GLY A 360 0.31 32.33 4.60
CA GLY A 360 0.31 33.66 4.00
C GLY A 360 0.65 33.70 2.51
N GLU A 361 0.89 34.92 2.02
CA GLU A 361 1.16 35.21 0.60
C GLU A 361 2.58 35.71 0.34
N ASP A 362 3.42 35.80 1.37
CA ASP A 362 4.82 36.26 1.24
C ASP A 362 5.77 35.09 1.45
N VAL A 363 6.33 34.59 0.35
CA VAL A 363 7.25 33.46 0.36
C VAL A 363 8.62 33.79 0.95
N GLN A 364 9.07 35.05 0.89
CA GLN A 364 10.31 35.47 1.53
C GLN A 364 10.12 35.43 3.06
N ALA A 365 9.01 35.98 3.55
CA ALA A 365 8.67 35.93 4.98
C ALA A 365 8.54 34.48 5.49
N ILE A 366 8.02 33.57 4.65
CA ILE A 366 7.99 32.13 4.94
C ILE A 366 9.41 31.57 5.13
N ALA A 367 10.30 31.77 4.16
CA ALA A 367 11.67 31.26 4.24
C ALA A 367 12.45 31.83 5.45
N ASP A 368 12.33 33.14 5.68
CA ASP A 368 12.98 33.82 6.81
C ASP A 368 12.45 33.30 8.16
N SER A 369 11.14 33.05 8.25
CA SER A 369 10.52 32.55 9.50
C SER A 369 10.90 31.10 9.80
N LEU A 370 11.11 30.27 8.77
CA LEU A 370 11.64 28.91 8.94
C LEU A 370 13.08 28.94 9.51
N LEU A 371 13.94 29.81 8.97
CA LEU A 371 15.29 30.02 9.50
C LEU A 371 15.26 30.56 10.93
N ALA A 372 14.43 31.57 11.19
CA ALA A 372 14.29 32.15 12.53
C ALA A 372 13.79 31.13 13.57
N ALA A 373 12.89 30.22 13.17
CA ALA A 373 12.47 29.12 14.01
C ALA A 373 13.65 28.21 14.39
N LEU A 374 14.48 27.81 13.43
CA LEU A 374 15.69 27.02 13.70
C LEU A 374 16.65 27.78 14.64
N SER A 375 16.93 29.05 14.35
CA SER A 375 17.80 29.90 15.18
C SER A 375 17.29 30.13 16.61
N SER A 376 15.99 29.95 16.84
CA SER A 376 15.36 30.03 18.17
C SER A 376 15.19 28.67 18.85
N GLY A 377 15.89 27.64 18.35
CA GLY A 377 15.93 26.32 18.96
C GLY A 377 14.83 25.35 18.52
N CYS A 378 14.13 25.61 17.42
CA CYS A 378 13.22 24.64 16.81
C CYS A 378 14.04 23.46 16.26
N THR A 379 13.66 22.22 16.58
CA THR A 379 14.25 21.04 15.94
C THR A 379 13.73 20.88 14.51
N GLU A 380 14.47 20.15 13.68
CA GLU A 380 14.05 19.86 12.30
C GLU A 380 12.73 19.09 12.28
N VAL A 381 12.53 18.19 13.25
CA VAL A 381 11.29 17.41 13.40
C VAL A 381 10.11 18.31 13.78
N GLU A 382 10.29 19.24 14.73
CA GLU A 382 9.25 20.21 15.11
C GLU A 382 8.90 21.16 13.95
N LEU A 383 9.91 21.61 13.20
CA LEU A 383 9.72 22.48 12.04
C LEU A 383 8.94 21.75 10.94
N ALA A 384 9.35 20.52 10.60
CA ALA A 384 8.68 19.69 9.62
C ALA A 384 7.23 19.35 10.04
N SER A 385 7.01 19.03 11.31
CA SER A 385 5.66 18.81 11.85
C SER A 385 4.80 20.07 11.75
N THR A 386 5.39 21.26 11.90
CA THR A 386 4.67 22.53 11.78
C THR A 386 4.27 22.82 10.34
N VAL A 387 5.16 22.57 9.38
CA VAL A 387 4.85 22.72 7.94
C VAL A 387 3.82 21.68 7.48
N ALA A 388 3.94 20.42 7.92
CA ALA A 388 2.95 19.38 7.62
C ALA A 388 1.55 19.74 8.18
N TYR A 389 1.50 20.36 9.35
CA TYR A 389 0.25 20.87 9.91
C TYR A 389 -0.33 22.05 9.10
N ALA A 390 0.51 23.00 8.65
CA ALA A 390 0.06 24.07 7.77
C ALA A 390 -0.49 23.51 6.44
N ALA A 391 0.15 22.48 5.87
CA ALA A 391 -0.37 21.78 4.69
C ALA A 391 -1.73 21.11 4.96
N ALA A 392 -1.89 20.45 6.11
CA ALA A 392 -3.17 19.87 6.53
C ALA A 392 -4.27 20.92 6.72
N LEU A 393 -3.94 22.08 7.29
CA LEU A 393 -4.88 23.21 7.42
C LEU A 393 -5.30 23.75 6.05
N ARG A 394 -4.39 23.80 5.07
CA ARG A 394 -4.71 24.18 3.68
C ARG A 394 -5.79 23.27 3.08
N LEU A 395 -5.66 21.96 3.31
CA LEU A 395 -6.65 20.95 2.92
C LEU A 395 -7.96 21.11 3.69
N ALA A 396 -7.91 21.37 4.99
CA ALA A 396 -9.11 21.55 5.81
C ALA A 396 -9.92 22.80 5.40
N HIS A 397 -9.24 23.82 4.88
CA HIS A 397 -9.86 25.03 4.32
C HIS A 397 -10.22 24.90 2.83
N PHE A 398 -10.15 23.69 2.27
CA PHE A 398 -10.44 23.44 0.88
C PHE A 398 -11.94 23.20 0.64
N GLN A 399 -12.50 23.85 -0.37
CA GLN A 399 -13.93 23.75 -0.65
C GLN A 399 -14.26 22.48 -1.41
N THR A 400 -15.39 21.84 -1.05
CA THR A 400 -15.86 20.63 -1.75
C THR A 400 -16.35 20.89 -3.18
N ASN A 401 -16.46 22.15 -3.60
CA ASN A 401 -16.82 22.54 -4.97
C ASN A 401 -15.61 22.77 -5.88
N ASN A 402 -14.39 22.73 -5.35
CA ASN A 402 -13.17 22.77 -6.16
C ASN A 402 -13.09 21.56 -7.09
N ASP A 403 -12.35 21.70 -8.20
CA ASP A 403 -12.17 20.61 -9.16
C ASP A 403 -11.40 19.45 -8.51
N PHE A 404 -11.61 18.24 -9.01
CA PHE A 404 -10.89 17.06 -8.56
C PHE A 404 -9.37 17.23 -8.66
N ARG A 405 -8.88 17.86 -9.74
CA ARG A 405 -7.42 18.09 -9.91
C ARG A 405 -6.84 19.04 -8.87
N ASP A 406 -7.65 19.97 -8.37
CA ASP A 406 -7.21 20.89 -7.34
C ASP A 406 -7.03 20.12 -6.02
N TRP A 407 -7.90 19.14 -5.73
CA TRP A 407 -7.75 18.25 -4.58
C TRP A 407 -6.46 17.44 -4.67
N ASP A 408 -6.14 16.86 -5.83
CA ASP A 408 -4.89 16.12 -6.03
C ASP A 408 -3.68 17.00 -5.69
N THR A 409 -3.68 18.25 -6.17
CA THR A 409 -2.60 19.21 -5.92
C THR A 409 -2.43 19.52 -4.42
N ALA A 410 -3.54 19.78 -3.72
CA ALA A 410 -3.51 20.05 -2.29
C ALA A 410 -3.09 18.81 -1.48
N HIS A 411 -3.50 17.61 -1.92
CA HIS A 411 -3.12 16.34 -1.30
C HIS A 411 -1.63 16.06 -1.45
N HIS A 412 -1.03 16.29 -2.63
CA HIS A 412 0.41 16.09 -2.83
C HIS A 412 1.26 16.96 -1.89
N SER A 413 0.89 18.24 -1.70
CA SER A 413 1.59 19.09 -0.74
C SER A 413 1.54 18.54 0.68
N PHE A 414 0.41 18.01 1.10
CA PHE A 414 0.28 17.41 2.43
C PHE A 414 1.03 16.09 2.55
N THR A 415 0.91 15.18 1.58
CA THR A 415 1.61 13.89 1.62
C THR A 415 3.11 14.10 1.62
N PHE A 416 3.63 15.00 0.78
CA PHE A 416 5.03 15.38 0.74
C PHE A 416 5.50 16.00 2.06
N ALA A 417 4.78 16.99 2.60
CA ALA A 417 5.15 17.61 3.88
C ALA A 417 5.16 16.58 5.03
N ASN A 418 4.19 15.66 5.03
CA ASN A 418 4.17 14.56 5.98
C ASN A 418 5.34 13.57 5.75
N ALA A 419 5.69 13.25 4.50
CA ALA A 419 6.83 12.39 4.19
C ALA A 419 8.17 13.01 4.62
N VAL A 420 8.36 14.32 4.45
CA VAL A 420 9.51 15.05 5.01
C VAL A 420 9.55 14.89 6.53
N HIS A 421 8.41 15.13 7.21
CA HIS A 421 8.32 14.97 8.65
C HIS A 421 8.63 13.54 9.12
N GLN A 422 8.06 12.51 8.50
CA GLN A 422 8.37 11.11 8.84
C GLN A 422 9.83 10.76 8.53
N GLY A 423 10.38 11.28 7.43
CA GLY A 423 11.78 11.13 7.08
C GLY A 423 12.71 11.70 8.15
N LEU A 424 12.46 12.92 8.62
CA LEU A 424 13.24 13.57 9.69
C LEU A 424 13.11 12.87 11.05
N ARG A 425 11.95 12.25 11.34
CA ARG A 425 11.80 11.38 12.51
C ARG A 425 12.66 10.12 12.43
N ARG A 426 12.94 9.63 11.22
CA ARG A 426 13.80 8.46 10.97
C ARG A 426 15.29 8.84 10.93
N VAL A 427 15.65 9.91 10.23
CA VAL A 427 17.02 10.39 10.10
C VAL A 427 17.05 11.90 9.89
N THR A 428 17.74 12.62 10.77
CA THR A 428 17.95 14.05 10.62
C THR A 428 19.21 14.31 9.81
N SER A 429 19.09 15.05 8.70
CA SER A 429 20.23 15.57 7.95
C SER A 429 19.92 16.96 7.37
N THR A 430 20.96 17.72 7.07
CA THR A 430 20.81 19.05 6.44
C THR A 430 20.16 18.94 5.07
N GLU A 431 20.46 17.88 4.31
CA GLU A 431 19.84 17.64 3.00
C GLU A 431 18.33 17.46 3.13
N LEU A 432 17.87 16.56 4.00
CA LEU A 432 16.44 16.30 4.17
C LEU A 432 15.70 17.50 4.77
N LEU A 433 16.36 18.30 5.61
CA LEU A 433 15.78 19.54 6.14
C LEU A 433 15.41 20.54 5.03
N ARG A 434 16.10 20.54 3.88
CA ARG A 434 15.72 21.37 2.72
C ARG A 434 14.30 21.04 2.25
N GLY A 435 13.89 19.78 2.36
CA GLY A 435 12.53 19.33 2.05
C GLY A 435 11.44 20.05 2.87
N VAL A 436 11.76 20.56 4.07
CA VAL A 436 10.80 21.34 4.88
C VAL A 436 10.50 22.69 4.23
N PHE A 437 11.52 23.33 3.64
CA PHE A 437 11.35 24.58 2.92
C PHE A 437 10.63 24.35 1.59
N ASP A 438 10.98 23.29 0.87
CA ASP A 438 10.28 22.89 -0.35
C ASP A 438 8.79 22.65 -0.06
N ALA A 439 8.48 21.95 1.04
CA ALA A 439 7.11 21.69 1.47
C ALA A 439 6.37 22.98 1.79
N ALA A 440 7.00 23.93 2.49
CA ALA A 440 6.39 25.23 2.79
C ALA A 440 6.12 26.04 1.52
N VAL A 441 7.00 25.98 0.52
CA VAL A 441 6.77 26.59 -0.80
C VAL A 441 5.59 25.93 -1.51
N THR A 442 5.40 24.62 -1.40
CA THR A 442 4.22 23.96 -1.98
C THR A 442 2.92 24.41 -1.30
N VAL A 443 2.95 24.63 0.02
CA VAL A 443 1.80 25.20 0.76
C VAL A 443 1.49 26.61 0.27
N TYR A 444 2.51 27.43 0.05
CA TYR A 444 2.38 28.76 -0.54
C TYR A 444 1.80 28.71 -1.97
N LEU A 445 2.28 27.80 -2.82
CA LEU A 445 1.77 27.63 -4.17
C LEU A 445 0.28 27.33 -4.15
N ASN A 446 -0.22 26.55 -3.19
CA ASN A 446 -1.64 26.21 -3.09
C ASN A 446 -2.54 27.31 -2.49
N ARG A 447 -2.02 28.51 -2.19
CA ARG A 447 -2.77 29.57 -1.50
C ARG A 447 -4.05 30.01 -2.19
N PHE A 448 -4.05 30.03 -3.52
CA PHE A 448 -5.19 30.49 -4.30
C PHE A 448 -6.38 29.53 -4.22
N LEU A 449 -6.16 28.28 -3.78
CA LEU A 449 -7.21 27.28 -3.66
C LEU A 449 -8.11 27.46 -2.41
N ASN A 450 -7.74 28.39 -1.52
CA ASN A 450 -8.51 28.73 -0.33
C ASN A 450 -9.08 30.15 -0.41
N VAL A 451 -9.57 30.60 -1.57
CA VAL A 451 -10.10 31.96 -1.76
C VAL A 451 -11.59 31.95 -2.17
N PRO A 452 -12.54 32.26 -1.26
CA PRO A 452 -12.37 32.37 0.19
C PRO A 452 -12.18 30.97 0.84
N PRO A 453 -11.56 30.88 2.02
CA PRO A 453 -11.31 29.60 2.67
C PRO A 453 -12.61 28.95 3.10
N ALA A 454 -12.70 27.61 2.96
CA ALA A 454 -13.77 26.85 3.57
C ALA A 454 -13.73 27.01 5.09
N ARG A 455 -14.91 27.09 5.72
CA ARG A 455 -14.99 27.14 7.17
C ARG A 455 -14.69 25.76 7.71
N LEU A 456 -13.87 25.70 8.76
CA LEU A 456 -13.69 24.46 9.50
C LEU A 456 -15.04 24.05 10.11
N PRO A 457 -15.38 22.76 10.14
CA PRO A 457 -16.60 22.30 10.79
C PRO A 457 -16.55 22.63 12.29
N GLU A 458 -17.61 23.27 12.78
CA GLU A 458 -17.78 23.60 14.20
C GLU A 458 -18.87 22.73 14.82
N ALA A 459 -18.81 22.53 16.14
CA ALA A 459 -19.88 21.88 16.88
C ALA A 459 -20.97 22.89 17.24
N ASP A 460 -22.18 22.69 16.71
CA ASP A 460 -23.36 23.49 17.12
C ASP A 460 -23.67 23.35 18.62
N GLN A 461 -23.41 22.16 19.19
CA GLN A 461 -23.65 21.81 20.59
C GLN A 461 -22.75 20.63 20.98
N THR A 462 -22.40 20.55 22.26
CA THR A 462 -21.76 19.36 22.83
C THR A 462 -22.83 18.37 23.30
N VAL A 463 -22.54 17.07 23.16
CA VAL A 463 -23.41 15.98 23.61
C VAL A 463 -22.78 15.23 24.78
N THR A 464 -23.61 14.61 25.62
CA THR A 464 -23.13 13.82 26.77
C THR A 464 -22.61 12.44 26.37
N GLU A 465 -23.09 11.90 25.25
CA GLU A 465 -22.75 10.56 24.75
C GLU A 465 -22.19 10.66 23.31
N PRO A 466 -20.93 11.11 23.13
CA PRO A 466 -20.34 11.31 21.80
C PRO A 466 -20.31 10.04 20.96
N GLU A 467 -20.21 8.85 21.57
CA GLU A 467 -20.19 7.56 20.86
C GLU A 467 -21.44 7.31 19.98
N GLU A 468 -22.59 7.89 20.33
CA GLU A 468 -23.80 7.83 19.49
C GLU A 468 -23.61 8.57 18.15
N LEU A 469 -22.77 9.61 18.11
CA LEU A 469 -22.42 10.30 16.88
C LEU A 469 -21.53 9.42 16.01
N LEU A 470 -20.54 8.72 16.60
CA LEU A 470 -19.65 7.84 15.87
C LEU A 470 -20.42 6.72 15.14
N GLN A 471 -21.46 6.16 15.78
CA GLN A 471 -22.33 5.14 15.17
C GLN A 471 -23.09 5.65 13.93
N GLN A 472 -23.28 6.97 13.78
CA GLN A 472 -23.97 7.56 12.63
C GLN A 472 -23.02 7.79 11.44
N LEU A 473 -21.71 7.85 11.67
CA LEU A 473 -20.71 8.18 10.66
C LEU A 473 -20.73 7.22 9.46
N PRO A 474 -20.77 5.87 9.62
CA PRO A 474 -20.83 4.96 8.48
C PRO A 474 -22.02 5.24 7.55
N GLY A 475 -23.18 5.57 8.13
CA GLY A 475 -24.38 5.90 7.36
C GLY A 475 -24.26 7.20 6.55
N LEU A 476 -23.33 8.10 6.88
CA LEU A 476 -22.99 9.26 6.06
C LEU A 476 -21.98 8.90 4.96
N LEU A 477 -21.00 8.05 5.27
CA LEU A 477 -19.96 7.62 4.32
C LEU A 477 -20.53 6.75 3.19
N ASP A 478 -21.59 5.99 3.46
CA ASP A 478 -22.27 5.15 2.45
C ASP A 478 -23.18 5.93 1.48
N ARG A 479 -23.22 7.26 1.59
CA ARG A 479 -24.03 8.13 0.73
C ARG A 479 -23.16 9.18 0.04
N GLN A 480 -23.42 9.39 -1.24
CA GLN A 480 -22.73 10.43 -2.01
C GLN A 480 -23.03 11.83 -1.46
N GLN A 481 -22.07 12.74 -1.61
CA GLN A 481 -22.21 14.18 -1.28
C GLN A 481 -22.53 14.48 0.20
N GLN A 482 -22.12 13.62 1.15
CA GLN A 482 -22.30 13.87 2.58
C GLN A 482 -21.07 14.50 3.26
N VAL A 483 -20.04 14.92 2.52
CA VAL A 483 -18.74 15.40 3.06
C VAL A 483 -18.92 16.44 4.18
N ASN A 484 -19.71 17.50 3.94
CA ASN A 484 -19.91 18.56 4.95
C ASN A 484 -20.66 18.07 6.20
N LYS A 485 -21.62 17.15 6.03
CA LYS A 485 -22.35 16.57 7.17
C LYS A 485 -21.45 15.62 7.97
N ALA A 486 -20.63 14.83 7.28
CA ALA A 486 -19.64 13.97 7.91
C ALA A 486 -18.63 14.81 8.70
N GLY A 487 -18.10 15.88 8.10
CA GLY A 487 -17.21 16.82 8.78
C GLY A 487 -17.84 17.45 10.02
N LYS A 488 -19.10 17.88 9.94
CA LYS A 488 -19.83 18.43 11.09
C LYS A 488 -20.07 17.40 12.20
N LEU A 489 -20.44 16.18 11.83
CA LEU A 489 -20.63 15.08 12.78
C LEU A 489 -19.33 14.74 13.52
N VAL A 490 -18.21 14.64 12.79
CA VAL A 490 -16.88 14.37 13.36
C VAL A 490 -16.45 15.53 14.27
N ALA A 491 -16.67 16.78 13.87
CA ALA A 491 -16.41 17.93 14.74
C ALA A 491 -17.24 17.85 16.03
N GLN A 492 -18.56 17.63 15.94
CA GLN A 492 -19.42 17.47 17.12
C GLN A 492 -18.93 16.35 18.04
N TYR A 493 -18.50 15.21 17.48
CA TYR A 493 -17.92 14.11 18.25
C TYR A 493 -16.66 14.56 19.01
N LEU A 494 -15.68 15.16 18.33
CA LEU A 494 -14.42 15.60 18.95
C LEU A 494 -14.62 16.71 19.99
N TYR A 495 -15.42 17.73 19.68
CA TYR A 495 -15.74 18.81 20.63
C TYR A 495 -16.54 18.34 21.84
N SER A 496 -17.24 17.20 21.74
CA SER A 496 -17.94 16.57 22.85
C SER A 496 -17.05 15.64 23.69
N GLY A 497 -15.72 15.64 23.46
CA GLY A 497 -14.77 14.81 24.19
C GLY A 497 -14.62 13.39 23.66
N GLY A 498 -15.08 13.14 22.42
CA GLY A 498 -14.82 11.88 21.72
C GLY A 498 -13.32 11.63 21.52
N ASN A 499 -12.92 10.37 21.58
CA ASN A 499 -11.52 9.97 21.39
C ASN A 499 -11.16 10.01 19.88
N PRO A 500 -10.14 10.80 19.47
CA PRO A 500 -9.76 10.97 18.06
C PRO A 500 -9.19 9.72 17.38
#